data_AF-A0A382YVV1-F1
#
_entry.id   AF-A0A382YVV1-F1
#
_cell.length_a   1.000
_cell.length_b   1.000
_cell.length_c   1.000
_cell.angle_alpha   90.00
_cell.angle_beta   90.00
_cell.angle_gamma   90.00
#
_symmetry.space_group_name_H-M   'P 1'
#
loop_
_entity.id
_entity.type
_entity.pdbx_description
1 polymer ?
#
loop_
_entity_poly.entity_id
_entity_poly.type
_entity_poly.pdbx_seq_one_letter_code
_entity_poly.pdbx_strand_id
1 'polypeptide(L)'
;QAVESYQEAIRINPEYAQAYNNYGFILHKQGKFDEAISQYRRAIDLDPTIAQAHTNLGVALLLAGDFKKGWQEYDWRLKAELYRPDKRTFPYPRWHGCDLASKTILVWAEQGIGDQIMFASVLHLLAQKSQRVVVGIDPRLVAIFRRSFPSIAFFSQFDLPDLCVLGHSIDYQIPIASLGQHFLNTEATFPKQRSYLIPCSEKAQQFERRYKQLADGRPLVGISWRGGNKEKESRNISLKQWAELIAMRNFCFINLQYGDV
;
A
#
# COMPACT_ATOMS: atom_id res chain seq x y z
N GLN A 1 4.84 0.68 -30.28
CA GLN A 1 3.48 1.24 -30.44
C GLN A 1 3.10 2.27 -29.38
N ALA A 2 2.84 1.92 -28.10
CA ALA A 2 2.36 2.92 -27.12
C ALA A 2 3.34 4.11 -26.87
N VAL A 3 4.65 3.84 -26.81
CA VAL A 3 5.68 4.88 -26.68
C VAL A 3 5.67 5.85 -27.87
N GLU A 4 5.71 5.30 -29.09
CA GLU A 4 5.75 6.09 -30.33
C GLU A 4 4.50 6.98 -30.46
N SER A 5 3.32 6.47 -30.07
CA SER A 5 2.08 7.26 -30.10
C SER A 5 2.11 8.46 -29.15
N TYR A 6 2.69 8.31 -27.95
CA TYR A 6 2.81 9.46 -27.03
C TYR A 6 3.91 10.44 -27.45
N GLN A 7 5.01 9.95 -28.01
CA GLN A 7 6.04 10.81 -28.59
C GLN A 7 5.48 11.66 -29.74
N GLU A 8 4.66 11.06 -30.60
CA GLU A 8 3.99 11.77 -31.68
C GLU A 8 2.96 12.78 -31.16
N ALA A 9 2.17 12.42 -30.14
CA ALA A 9 1.25 13.35 -29.49
C ALA A 9 1.98 14.57 -28.90
N ILE A 10 3.14 14.36 -28.27
CA ILE A 10 4.01 15.42 -27.74
C ILE A 10 4.60 16.26 -28.89
N ARG A 11 4.98 15.64 -30.02
CA ARG A 11 5.51 16.35 -31.19
C ARG A 11 4.45 17.27 -31.81
N ILE A 12 3.20 16.81 -31.89
CA ILE A 12 2.07 17.57 -32.43
C ILE A 12 1.65 18.68 -31.45
N ASN A 13 1.58 18.38 -30.15
CA ASN A 13 1.24 19.34 -29.11
C ASN A 13 2.22 19.24 -27.91
N PRO A 14 3.29 20.05 -27.90
CA PRO A 14 4.27 20.06 -26.82
C PRO A 14 3.75 20.53 -25.46
N GLU A 15 2.55 21.11 -25.40
CA GLU A 15 1.90 21.59 -24.18
C GLU A 15 0.86 20.60 -23.63
N TYR A 16 0.70 19.43 -24.25
CA TYR A 16 -0.27 18.44 -23.82
C TYR A 16 0.21 17.65 -22.59
N ALA A 17 0.00 18.21 -21.39
CA ALA A 17 0.46 17.67 -20.11
C ALA A 17 0.09 16.18 -19.88
N GLN A 18 -1.12 15.75 -20.22
CA GLN A 18 -1.54 14.36 -20.05
C GLN A 18 -0.74 13.37 -20.91
N ALA A 19 -0.27 13.78 -22.10
CA ALA A 19 0.59 12.93 -22.92
C ALA A 19 1.92 12.64 -22.24
N TYR A 20 2.54 13.63 -21.59
CA TYR A 20 3.75 13.43 -20.80
C TYR A 20 3.52 12.51 -19.59
N ASN A 21 2.41 12.68 -18.85
CA ASN A 21 2.08 11.77 -17.75
C ASN A 21 1.93 10.32 -18.23
N ASN A 22 1.19 10.11 -19.33
CA ASN A 22 0.96 8.77 -19.86
C ASN A 22 2.25 8.17 -20.43
N TYR A 23 3.09 8.98 -21.08
CA TYR A 23 4.39 8.53 -21.55
C TYR A 23 5.29 8.10 -20.40
N GLY A 24 5.38 8.91 -19.35
CA GLY A 24 6.09 8.56 -18.11
C GLY A 24 5.59 7.26 -17.50
N PHE A 25 4.28 7.02 -17.51
CA PHE A 25 3.68 5.78 -17.02
C PHE A 25 4.12 4.54 -17.81
N ILE A 26 4.21 4.64 -19.13
CA ILE A 26 4.71 3.55 -19.97
C ILE A 26 6.21 3.29 -19.71
N LEU A 27 7.02 4.34 -19.61
CA LEU A 27 8.45 4.24 -19.28
C LEU A 27 8.66 3.59 -17.91
N HIS A 28 7.87 3.98 -16.92
CA HIS A 28 7.89 3.39 -15.58
C HIS A 28 7.57 1.88 -15.64
N LYS A 29 6.57 1.47 -16.42
CA LYS A 29 6.25 0.03 -16.62
C LYS A 29 7.39 -0.75 -17.29
N GLN A 30 8.26 -0.08 -18.04
CA GLN A 30 9.45 -0.66 -18.66
C GLN A 30 10.67 -0.63 -17.73
N GLY A 31 10.55 -0.14 -16.49
CA GLY A 31 11.66 -0.01 -15.55
C GLY A 31 12.58 1.19 -15.81
N LYS A 32 12.21 2.09 -16.73
CA LYS A 32 12.99 3.29 -17.09
C LYS A 32 12.61 4.45 -16.16
N PHE A 33 13.00 4.35 -14.89
CA PHE A 33 12.53 5.25 -13.84
C PHE A 33 12.99 6.71 -14.03
N ASP A 34 14.25 6.95 -14.41
CA ASP A 34 14.78 8.31 -14.61
C ASP A 34 14.09 9.05 -15.78
N GLU A 35 13.86 8.33 -16.88
CA GLU A 35 13.12 8.85 -18.03
C GLU A 35 11.67 9.18 -17.62
N ALA A 36 11.02 8.28 -16.87
CA ALA A 36 9.66 8.49 -16.37
C ALA A 36 9.56 9.72 -15.46
N ILE A 37 10.50 9.90 -14.53
CA ILE A 37 10.57 11.08 -13.64
C ILE A 37 10.62 12.36 -14.45
N SER A 38 11.46 12.42 -15.49
CA SER A 38 11.55 13.59 -16.38
C SER A 38 10.21 13.89 -17.05
N GLN A 39 9.49 12.88 -17.55
CA GLN A 39 8.18 13.08 -18.18
C GLN A 39 7.12 13.54 -17.17
N TYR A 40 7.08 12.96 -15.96
CA TYR A 40 6.12 13.41 -14.95
C TYR A 40 6.35 14.84 -14.50
N ARG A 41 7.61 15.25 -14.32
CA ARG A 41 7.96 16.65 -14.03
C ARG A 41 7.47 17.57 -15.13
N ARG A 42 7.70 17.21 -16.40
CA ARG A 42 7.21 18.00 -17.53
C ARG A 42 5.68 18.11 -17.56
N ALA A 43 4.96 17.03 -17.21
CA ALA A 43 3.51 17.08 -17.08
C ALA A 43 3.06 18.06 -15.99
N ILE A 44 3.73 18.04 -14.83
CA ILE A 44 3.44 18.93 -13.69
C ILE A 44 3.80 20.39 -14.00
N ASP A 45 4.90 20.64 -14.71
CA ASP A 45 5.30 21.99 -15.13
C ASP A 45 4.27 22.62 -16.08
N LEU A 46 3.64 21.81 -16.95
CA LEU A 46 2.61 22.25 -17.87
C LEU A 46 1.25 22.39 -17.19
N ASP A 47 0.89 21.47 -16.30
CA ASP A 47 -0.33 21.52 -15.51
C ASP A 47 -0.10 20.94 -14.10
N PRO A 48 0.09 21.80 -13.08
CA PRO A 48 0.37 21.39 -11.71
C PRO A 48 -0.87 20.83 -10.99
N THR A 49 -2.02 20.75 -11.65
CA THR A 49 -3.25 20.23 -11.05
C THR A 49 -3.47 18.74 -11.31
N ILE A 50 -2.66 18.12 -12.20
CA ILE A 50 -2.76 16.71 -12.55
C ILE A 50 -2.27 15.84 -11.38
N ALA A 51 -3.16 15.54 -10.45
CA ALA A 51 -2.88 14.72 -9.27
C ALA A 51 -2.28 13.34 -9.60
N GLN A 52 -2.65 12.76 -10.74
CA GLN A 52 -2.07 11.50 -11.20
C GLN A 52 -0.58 11.62 -11.54
N ALA A 53 -0.15 12.74 -12.13
CA ALA A 53 1.26 12.99 -12.47
C ALA A 53 2.11 13.13 -11.21
N HIS A 54 1.63 13.89 -10.21
CA HIS A 54 2.25 13.97 -8.89
C HIS A 54 2.34 12.60 -8.21
N THR A 55 1.24 11.83 -8.20
CA THR A 55 1.24 10.48 -7.59
C THR A 55 2.25 9.55 -8.27
N ASN A 56 2.28 9.55 -9.60
CA ASN A 56 3.21 8.74 -10.39
C ASN A 56 4.67 9.17 -10.17
N LEU A 57 4.94 10.48 -10.12
CA LEU A 57 6.24 11.03 -9.77
C LEU A 57 6.65 10.58 -8.37
N GLY A 58 5.75 10.65 -7.39
CA GLY A 58 5.99 10.20 -6.02
C GLY A 58 6.44 8.75 -5.96
N VAL A 59 5.73 7.85 -6.64
CA VAL A 59 6.11 6.43 -6.72
C VAL A 59 7.49 6.26 -7.37
N ALA A 60 7.75 6.95 -8.49
CA ALA A 60 9.01 6.85 -9.19
C ALA A 60 10.20 7.35 -8.35
N LEU A 61 10.02 8.46 -7.61
CA LEU A 61 11.03 9.00 -6.70
C LEU A 61 11.30 8.08 -5.51
N LEU A 62 10.25 7.45 -4.94
CA LEU A 62 10.40 6.45 -3.88
C LEU A 62 11.23 5.24 -4.36
N LEU A 63 11.00 4.78 -5.59
CA LEU A 63 11.79 3.69 -6.20
C LEU A 63 13.23 4.11 -6.49
N ALA A 64 13.46 5.38 -6.85
CA ALA A 64 14.79 5.94 -7.08
C ALA A 64 15.53 6.33 -5.78
N GLY A 65 14.88 6.21 -4.60
CA GLY A 65 15.47 6.51 -3.30
C GLY A 65 15.40 7.98 -2.86
N ASP A 66 14.76 8.88 -3.64
CA ASP A 66 14.45 10.24 -3.18
C ASP A 66 13.18 10.22 -2.33
N PHE A 67 13.29 9.64 -1.12
CA PHE A 67 12.14 9.37 -0.28
C PHE A 67 11.40 10.63 0.16
N LYS A 68 12.13 11.69 0.51
CA LYS A 68 11.53 12.94 0.99
C LYS A 68 10.61 13.55 -0.05
N LYS A 69 11.09 13.74 -1.29
CA LYS A 69 10.25 14.27 -2.36
C LYS A 69 9.21 13.24 -2.80
N GLY A 70 9.59 11.97 -2.85
CA GLY A 70 8.69 10.88 -3.21
C GLY A 70 7.43 10.85 -2.35
N TRP A 71 7.56 10.97 -1.04
CA TRP A 71 6.41 11.00 -0.14
C TRP A 71 5.58 12.28 -0.21
N GLN A 72 6.20 13.44 -0.50
CA GLN A 72 5.50 14.70 -0.72
C GLN A 72 4.60 14.61 -1.95
N GLU A 73 5.17 14.13 -3.07
CA GLU A 73 4.47 13.95 -4.33
C GLU A 73 3.41 12.85 -4.24
N TYR A 74 3.69 11.76 -3.51
CA TYR A 74 2.75 10.67 -3.30
C TYR A 74 1.49 11.08 -2.50
N ASP A 75 1.50 12.20 -1.78
CA ASP A 75 0.28 12.68 -1.08
C ASP A 75 -0.82 13.16 -2.03
N TRP A 76 -0.44 13.56 -3.24
CA TRP A 76 -1.40 13.93 -4.27
C TRP A 76 -2.31 12.77 -4.69
N ARG A 77 -2.00 11.53 -4.30
CA ARG A 77 -2.91 10.38 -4.48
C ARG A 77 -4.30 10.67 -3.92
N LEU A 78 -4.40 11.43 -2.82
CA LEU A 78 -5.67 11.79 -2.20
C LEU A 78 -6.56 12.67 -3.10
N LYS A 79 -5.97 13.33 -4.10
CA LYS A 79 -6.67 14.14 -5.12
C LYS A 79 -6.88 13.37 -6.43
N ALA A 80 -6.18 12.25 -6.64
CA ALA A 80 -6.27 11.46 -7.86
C ALA A 80 -7.54 10.59 -7.87
N GLU A 81 -8.21 10.51 -9.02
CA GLU A 81 -9.49 9.79 -9.16
C GLU A 81 -9.38 8.31 -8.79
N LEU A 82 -8.26 7.67 -9.15
CA LEU A 82 -7.99 6.25 -8.89
C LEU A 82 -8.01 5.89 -7.39
N TYR A 83 -7.70 6.87 -6.54
CA TYR A 83 -7.55 6.67 -5.10
C TYR A 83 -8.60 7.42 -4.29
N ARG A 84 -9.64 8.01 -4.92
CA ARG A 84 -10.72 8.69 -4.22
C ARG A 84 -11.38 7.68 -3.26
N PRO A 85 -11.06 7.73 -1.96
CA PRO A 85 -11.74 6.88 -1.01
C PRO A 85 -13.13 7.48 -0.86
N ASP A 86 -14.19 6.69 -1.03
CA ASP A 86 -15.60 7.08 -0.89
C ASP A 86 -15.79 8.23 0.11
N LYS A 87 -15.91 9.48 -0.35
CA LYS A 87 -16.17 10.75 0.38
C LYS A 87 -15.96 10.72 1.92
N ARG A 88 -14.89 10.11 2.44
CA ARG A 88 -14.68 9.96 3.88
C ARG A 88 -14.07 11.27 4.38
N THR A 89 -14.95 12.18 4.76
CA THR A 89 -14.56 13.43 5.40
C THR A 89 -14.60 13.24 6.91
N PHE A 90 -13.43 13.35 7.54
CA PHE A 90 -13.34 13.42 8.99
C PHE A 90 -13.35 14.89 9.42
N PRO A 91 -14.05 15.26 10.50
CA PRO A 91 -14.10 16.64 10.99
C PRO A 91 -12.80 17.08 11.71
N TYR A 92 -11.76 16.24 11.70
CA TYR A 92 -10.50 16.47 12.40
C TYR A 92 -9.44 17.06 11.46
N PRO A 93 -8.60 17.99 11.94
CA PRO A 93 -7.53 18.55 11.13
C PRO A 93 -6.51 17.46 10.75
N ARG A 94 -5.91 17.61 9.57
CA ARG A 94 -4.84 16.73 9.13
C ARG A 94 -3.58 16.96 9.98
N TRP A 95 -2.98 15.89 10.49
CA TRP A 95 -1.68 15.94 11.14
C TRP A 95 -0.59 16.22 10.10
N HIS A 96 0.30 17.18 10.41
CA HIS A 96 1.42 17.59 9.56
C HIS A 96 2.77 17.53 10.31
N GLY A 97 2.88 16.67 11.34
CA GLY A 97 4.14 16.45 12.05
C GLY A 97 4.34 17.32 13.29
N CYS A 98 3.30 18.02 13.78
CA CYS A 98 3.35 18.67 15.09
C CYS A 98 3.47 17.63 16.23
N ASP A 99 3.85 18.08 17.42
CA ASP A 99 3.97 17.20 18.59
C ASP A 99 2.63 16.54 18.95
N LEU A 100 2.69 15.26 19.32
CA LEU A 100 1.52 14.44 19.65
C LEU A 100 1.53 13.91 21.09
N ALA A 101 2.48 14.30 21.95
CA ALA A 101 2.68 13.68 23.26
C ALA A 101 1.42 13.63 24.15
N SER A 102 0.57 14.66 24.08
CA SER A 102 -0.72 14.77 24.79
C SER A 102 -1.94 14.68 23.86
N LYS A 103 -1.74 14.11 22.67
CA LYS A 103 -2.71 14.15 21.56
C LYS A 103 -3.15 12.76 21.14
N THR A 104 -4.40 12.68 20.74
CA THR A 104 -4.94 11.50 20.07
C THR A 104 -4.97 11.72 18.57
N ILE A 105 -4.51 10.71 17.82
CA ILE A 105 -4.52 10.74 16.36
C ILE A 105 -5.36 9.57 15.80
N LEU A 106 -6.19 9.90 14.82
CA LEU A 106 -6.92 8.95 13.99
C LEU A 106 -6.09 8.61 12.74
N VAL A 107 -5.76 7.34 12.58
CA VAL A 107 -5.21 6.81 11.35
C VAL A 107 -6.31 6.10 10.58
N TRP A 108 -6.45 6.34 9.28
CA TRP A 108 -7.48 5.71 8.47
C TRP A 108 -6.91 5.10 7.19
N ALA A 109 -7.44 3.96 6.79
CA ALA A 109 -7.03 3.31 5.56
C ALA A 109 -7.81 3.86 4.34
N GLU A 110 -7.06 4.29 3.33
CA GLU A 110 -7.57 4.83 2.07
C GLU A 110 -7.26 3.95 0.86
N GLN A 111 -6.40 2.95 1.04
CA GLN A 111 -5.96 2.02 0.00
C GLN A 111 -6.32 0.56 0.34
N GLY A 112 -5.86 -0.37 -0.49
CA GLY A 112 -6.17 -1.78 -0.34
C GLY A 112 -5.54 -2.43 0.88
N ILE A 113 -5.97 -3.64 1.21
CA ILE A 113 -5.46 -4.44 2.35
C ILE A 113 -3.93 -4.55 2.35
N GLY A 114 -3.33 -4.73 1.17
CA GLY A 114 -1.87 -4.87 1.06
C GLY A 114 -1.14 -3.62 1.55
N ASP A 115 -1.66 -2.44 1.21
CA ASP A 115 -1.09 -1.16 1.64
C ASP A 115 -1.31 -0.97 3.14
N GLN A 116 -2.49 -1.35 3.67
CA GLN A 116 -2.74 -1.34 5.11
C GLN A 116 -1.73 -2.19 5.89
N ILE A 117 -1.40 -3.38 5.38
CA ILE A 117 -0.35 -4.24 5.94
C ILE A 117 1.02 -3.56 5.83
N MET A 118 1.36 -3.01 4.66
CA MET A 118 2.66 -2.38 4.43
C MET A 118 2.91 -1.20 5.40
N PHE A 119 1.95 -0.29 5.50
CA PHE A 119 2.09 0.92 6.33
C PHE A 119 1.85 0.67 7.82
N ALA A 120 1.31 -0.48 8.20
CA ALA A 120 1.25 -0.89 9.61
C ALA A 120 2.64 -0.97 10.26
N SER A 121 3.69 -1.17 9.46
CA SER A 121 5.08 -1.27 9.90
C SER A 121 5.56 -0.05 10.72
N VAL A 122 4.98 1.14 10.51
CA VAL A 122 5.36 2.38 11.22
C VAL A 122 4.41 2.78 12.34
N LEU A 123 3.32 2.03 12.58
CA LEU A 123 2.33 2.38 13.60
C LEU A 123 2.92 2.42 15.03
N HIS A 124 3.90 1.56 15.31
CA HIS A 124 4.58 1.56 16.60
C HIS A 124 5.35 2.86 16.87
N LEU A 125 5.93 3.47 15.82
CA LEU A 125 6.64 4.76 15.93
C LEU A 125 5.66 5.90 16.21
N LEU A 126 4.48 5.86 15.60
CA LEU A 126 3.40 6.80 15.90
C LEU A 126 2.92 6.65 17.35
N ALA A 127 2.69 5.41 17.80
CA ALA A 127 2.25 5.13 19.16
C ALA A 127 3.25 5.61 20.24
N GLN A 128 4.56 5.61 19.95
CA GLN A 128 5.57 6.17 20.85
C GLN A 128 5.53 7.70 20.96
N LYS A 129 4.94 8.39 19.97
CA LYS A 129 4.88 9.85 19.90
C LYS A 129 3.52 10.41 20.30
N SER A 130 2.51 9.58 20.45
CA SER A 130 1.13 9.99 20.66
C SER A 130 0.60 9.51 22.00
N GLN A 131 -0.25 10.30 22.66
CA GLN A 131 -0.98 9.83 23.84
C GLN A 131 -1.86 8.62 23.49
N ARG A 132 -2.51 8.67 22.34
CA ARG A 132 -3.40 7.62 21.87
C ARG A 132 -3.42 7.56 20.34
N VAL A 133 -3.39 6.34 19.81
CA VAL A 133 -3.55 6.08 18.38
C VAL A 133 -4.79 5.23 18.18
N VAL A 134 -5.67 5.69 17.30
CA VAL A 134 -6.87 4.96 16.88
C VAL A 134 -6.78 4.71 15.38
N VAL A 135 -6.99 3.49 14.92
CA VAL A 135 -6.76 3.10 13.51
C VAL A 135 -7.98 2.40 12.93
N GLY A 136 -8.54 2.95 11.85
CA GLY A 136 -9.61 2.34 11.07
C GLY A 136 -9.06 1.55 9.88
N ILE A 137 -9.32 0.24 9.85
CA ILE A 137 -8.78 -0.70 8.86
C ILE A 137 -9.82 -1.69 8.37
N ASP A 138 -9.49 -2.45 7.33
CA ASP A 138 -10.34 -3.53 6.84
C ASP A 138 -10.66 -4.55 7.98
N PRO A 139 -11.93 -4.96 8.16
CA PRO A 139 -12.33 -5.88 9.23
C PRO A 139 -11.50 -7.16 9.30
N ARG A 140 -11.04 -7.66 8.14
CA ARG A 140 -10.20 -8.87 8.04
C ARG A 140 -8.86 -8.72 8.77
N LEU A 141 -8.37 -7.49 8.94
CA LEU A 141 -7.08 -7.18 9.56
C LEU A 141 -7.19 -6.84 11.05
N VAL A 142 -8.37 -6.49 11.57
CA VAL A 142 -8.55 -6.03 12.96
C VAL A 142 -7.96 -7.00 13.97
N ALA A 143 -8.27 -8.29 13.86
CA ALA A 143 -7.82 -9.29 14.83
C ALA A 143 -6.29 -9.49 14.83
N ILE A 144 -5.63 -9.37 13.67
CA ILE A 144 -4.17 -9.51 13.59
C ILE A 144 -3.47 -8.22 14.01
N PHE A 145 -4.00 -7.05 13.68
CA PHE A 145 -3.39 -5.78 14.08
C PHE A 145 -3.51 -5.54 15.58
N ARG A 146 -4.66 -5.82 16.21
CA ARG A 146 -4.80 -5.74 17.69
C ARG A 146 -3.79 -6.60 18.43
N ARG A 147 -3.55 -7.81 17.95
CA ARG A 147 -2.54 -8.72 18.53
C ARG A 147 -1.11 -8.24 18.30
N SER A 148 -0.86 -7.59 17.17
CA SER A 148 0.47 -7.12 16.78
C SER A 148 0.86 -5.78 17.43
N PHE A 149 -0.13 -4.93 17.72
CA PHE A 149 0.06 -3.59 18.28
C PHE A 149 -0.91 -3.37 19.46
N PRO A 150 -0.67 -4.00 20.63
CA PRO A 150 -1.62 -4.00 21.75
C PRO A 150 -1.87 -2.62 22.37
N SER A 151 -0.98 -1.64 22.16
CA SER A 151 -1.14 -0.26 22.63
C SER A 151 -2.03 0.61 21.72
N ILE A 152 -2.47 0.08 20.57
CA ILE A 152 -3.21 0.83 19.56
C ILE A 152 -4.65 0.32 19.47
N ALA A 153 -5.61 1.24 19.42
CA ALA A 153 -7.02 0.91 19.25
C ALA A 153 -7.35 0.71 17.77
N PHE A 154 -7.71 -0.51 17.36
CA PHE A 154 -8.16 -0.81 15.99
C PHE A 154 -9.65 -1.02 15.90
N PHE A 155 -10.27 -0.55 14.82
CA PHE A 155 -11.68 -0.75 14.52
C PHE A 155 -11.90 -0.99 13.01
N SER A 156 -13.08 -1.51 12.68
CA SER A 156 -13.52 -1.72 11.30
C SER A 156 -13.69 -0.36 10.61
N GLN A 157 -13.07 -0.17 9.45
CA GLN A 157 -13.21 1.05 8.66
C GLN A 157 -14.65 1.33 8.18
N PHE A 158 -15.55 0.34 8.29
CA PHE A 158 -16.98 0.48 7.98
C PHE A 158 -17.83 0.80 9.22
N ASP A 159 -17.34 0.41 10.40
CA ASP A 159 -17.98 0.63 11.68
C ASP A 159 -17.10 1.59 12.48
N LEU A 160 -16.89 2.80 11.93
CA LEU A 160 -16.36 3.87 12.77
C LEU A 160 -17.35 3.99 13.94
N PRO A 161 -16.91 3.79 15.20
CA PRO A 161 -17.78 4.02 16.33
C PRO A 161 -18.35 5.42 16.18
N ASP A 162 -19.63 5.61 16.49
CA ASP A 162 -20.22 6.95 16.59
C ASP A 162 -19.21 7.82 17.31
N LEU A 163 -18.63 8.77 16.57
CA LEU A 163 -17.53 9.60 17.04
C LEU A 163 -17.92 10.42 18.28
N CYS A 164 -19.21 10.39 18.65
CA CYS A 164 -19.81 10.84 19.90
C CYS A 164 -19.39 10.02 21.14
N VAL A 165 -19.06 8.72 21.04
CA VAL A 165 -18.54 7.90 22.16
C VAL A 165 -17.02 8.11 22.36
N LEU A 166 -16.30 8.42 21.27
CA LEU A 166 -14.96 9.01 21.32
C LEU A 166 -15.00 10.55 21.47
N GLY A 167 -16.21 11.09 21.70
CA GLY A 167 -16.56 12.50 21.64
C GLY A 167 -15.53 13.36 22.36
N HIS A 168 -14.94 14.29 21.61
CA HIS A 168 -13.97 15.29 22.03
C HIS A 168 -12.50 14.86 22.20
N SER A 169 -12.11 13.62 21.86
CA SER A 169 -10.74 13.15 22.13
C SER A 169 -9.77 13.11 20.96
N ILE A 170 -10.20 13.22 19.69
CA ILE A 170 -9.29 13.15 18.52
C ILE A 170 -8.81 14.56 18.13
N ASP A 171 -7.50 14.80 18.27
CA ASP A 171 -6.89 16.08 17.91
C ASP A 171 -6.56 16.17 16.42
N TYR A 172 -6.12 15.07 15.80
CA TYR A 172 -5.71 15.04 14.39
C TYR A 172 -6.09 13.74 13.69
N GLN A 173 -6.08 13.77 12.35
CA GLN A 173 -6.19 12.59 11.50
C GLN A 173 -5.08 12.47 10.46
N ILE A 174 -4.80 11.26 9.99
CA ILE A 174 -3.87 10.99 8.88
C ILE A 174 -4.24 9.65 8.16
N PRO A 175 -4.28 9.59 6.82
CA PRO A 175 -4.35 8.37 6.05
C PRO A 175 -3.07 7.57 6.24
N ILE A 176 -3.21 6.26 6.33
CA ILE A 176 -2.14 5.37 6.76
C ILE A 176 -0.91 5.47 5.86
N ALA A 177 -1.07 5.64 4.55
CA ALA A 177 0.07 5.73 3.64
C ALA A 177 0.83 7.07 3.74
N SER A 178 0.20 8.12 4.28
CA SER A 178 0.88 9.41 4.51
C SER A 178 1.82 9.38 5.72
N LEU A 179 1.75 8.35 6.57
CA LEU A 179 2.75 8.12 7.62
C LEU A 179 4.16 7.97 7.04
N GLY A 180 4.29 7.54 5.78
CA GLY A 180 5.58 7.46 5.09
C GLY A 180 6.35 8.78 5.10
N GLN A 181 5.67 9.92 4.95
CA GLN A 181 6.30 11.25 4.99
C GLN A 181 7.03 11.54 6.31
N HIS A 182 6.52 10.97 7.40
CA HIS A 182 7.00 11.27 8.76
C HIS A 182 8.02 10.25 9.26
N PHE A 183 7.95 9.01 8.77
CA PHE A 183 8.74 7.91 9.32
C PHE A 183 9.65 7.20 8.30
N LEU A 184 9.45 7.38 6.99
CA LEU A 184 10.14 6.63 5.93
C LEU A 184 10.94 7.55 5.00
N ASN A 185 11.57 8.60 5.53
CA ASN A 185 12.21 9.67 4.74
C ASN A 185 13.67 9.39 4.33
N THR A 186 14.28 8.32 4.83
CA THR A 186 15.63 7.86 4.43
C THR A 186 15.66 6.34 4.44
N GLU A 187 16.58 5.72 3.72
CA GLU A 187 16.74 4.25 3.73
C GLU A 187 16.93 3.70 5.15
N ALA A 188 17.67 4.42 6.00
CA ALA A 188 17.94 4.02 7.37
C ALA A 188 16.69 3.99 8.27
N THR A 189 15.62 4.72 7.95
CA THR A 189 14.39 4.76 8.75
C THR A 189 13.40 3.67 8.37
N PHE A 190 13.65 2.91 7.30
CA PHE A 190 12.81 1.76 6.98
C PHE A 190 12.94 0.67 8.04
N PRO A 191 11.83 0.07 8.50
CA PRO A 191 11.86 -1.00 9.50
C PRO A 191 12.75 -2.16 9.06
N LYS A 192 13.80 -2.43 9.84
CA LYS A 192 14.72 -3.56 9.62
C LYS A 192 14.17 -4.89 10.16
N GLN A 193 13.07 -4.86 10.90
CA GLN A 193 12.45 -6.04 11.47
C GLN A 193 11.79 -6.88 10.39
N ARG A 194 12.07 -8.20 10.38
CA ARG A 194 11.55 -9.13 9.37
C ARG A 194 10.01 -9.29 9.41
N SER A 195 9.38 -9.15 10.56
CA SER A 195 7.93 -9.20 10.71
C SER A 195 7.46 -8.35 11.88
N TYR A 196 6.44 -7.53 11.64
CA TYR A 196 5.73 -6.75 12.65
C TYR A 196 4.31 -7.28 12.87
N LEU A 197 3.87 -8.30 12.14
CA LEU A 197 2.58 -8.96 12.35
C LEU A 197 2.75 -10.26 13.11
N ILE A 198 2.00 -10.38 14.20
CA ILE A 198 2.00 -11.56 15.07
C ILE A 198 0.81 -12.43 14.66
N PRO A 199 0.99 -13.67 14.17
CA PRO A 199 -0.12 -14.57 13.85
C PRO A 199 -0.78 -15.10 15.13
N CYS A 200 -1.99 -15.65 15.02
CA CYS A 200 -2.62 -16.36 16.13
C CYS A 200 -1.90 -17.69 16.32
N SER A 201 -1.33 -17.94 17.51
CA SER A 201 -0.52 -19.13 17.80
C SER A 201 -1.32 -20.43 17.59
N GLU A 202 -2.55 -20.49 18.08
CA GLU A 202 -3.43 -21.66 17.94
C GLU A 202 -3.72 -21.98 16.48
N LYS A 203 -4.13 -20.97 15.68
CA LYS A 203 -4.38 -21.14 14.25
C LYS A 203 -3.12 -21.52 13.49
N ALA A 204 -1.98 -20.91 13.83
CA ALA A 204 -0.69 -21.24 13.22
C ALA A 204 -0.33 -22.72 13.47
N GLN A 205 -0.44 -23.21 14.71
CA GLN A 205 -0.22 -24.61 15.05
C GLN A 205 -1.23 -25.55 14.40
N GLN A 206 -2.50 -25.13 14.26
CA GLN A 206 -3.52 -25.90 13.55
C GLN A 206 -3.17 -26.07 12.06
N PHE A 207 -2.79 -24.98 11.38
CA PHE A 207 -2.37 -25.04 9.99
C PHE A 207 -1.08 -25.83 9.82
N GLU A 208 -0.11 -25.66 10.70
CA GLU A 208 1.14 -26.41 10.69
C GLU A 208 0.89 -27.92 10.79
N ARG A 209 0.06 -28.35 11.75
CA ARG A 209 -0.33 -29.77 11.88
C ARG A 209 -1.04 -30.29 10.64
N ARG A 210 -2.04 -29.55 10.14
CA ARG A 210 -2.79 -29.91 8.93
C ARG A 210 -1.87 -30.10 7.72
N TYR A 211 -0.99 -29.13 7.46
CA TYR A 211 -0.12 -29.19 6.28
C TYR A 211 1.00 -30.20 6.42
N LYS A 212 1.56 -30.41 7.61
CA LYS A 212 2.53 -31.50 7.86
C LYS A 212 1.90 -32.88 7.60
N GLN A 213 0.65 -33.09 8.02
CA GLN A 213 -0.07 -34.33 7.75
C GLN A 213 -0.33 -34.54 6.26
N LEU A 214 -0.76 -33.50 5.54
CA LEU A 214 -0.97 -33.57 4.08
C LEU A 214 0.33 -33.82 3.31
N ALA A 215 1.43 -33.26 3.82
CA ALA A 215 2.73 -33.37 3.18
C ALA A 215 3.28 -34.80 3.23
N ASP A 216 2.99 -35.56 4.28
CA ASP A 216 3.48 -36.92 4.47
C ASP A 216 5.01 -37.02 4.28
N GLY A 217 5.74 -36.14 4.97
CA GLY A 217 7.20 -36.05 4.88
C GLY A 217 7.75 -35.32 3.65
N ARG A 218 6.93 -34.97 2.66
CA ARG A 218 7.37 -34.19 1.48
C ARG A 218 7.56 -32.71 1.82
N PRO A 219 8.46 -31.98 1.15
CA PRO A 219 8.55 -30.53 1.32
C PRO A 219 7.27 -29.84 0.85
N LEU A 220 6.79 -28.88 1.65
CA LEU A 220 5.59 -28.08 1.37
C LEU A 220 5.91 -26.88 0.47
N VAL A 221 5.09 -26.67 -0.56
CA VAL A 221 5.18 -25.51 -1.45
C VAL A 221 3.81 -24.84 -1.53
N GLY A 222 3.70 -23.64 -0.97
CA GLY A 222 2.50 -22.82 -1.06
C GLY A 222 2.46 -22.01 -2.35
N ILE A 223 1.37 -22.10 -3.11
CA ILE A 223 1.21 -21.39 -4.38
C ILE A 223 0.08 -20.35 -4.30
N SER A 224 0.36 -19.15 -4.78
CA SER A 224 -0.60 -18.10 -5.08
C SER A 224 -0.24 -17.56 -6.46
N TRP A 225 -1.09 -17.82 -7.45
CA TRP A 225 -0.72 -17.70 -8.87
C TRP A 225 -1.43 -16.56 -9.59
N ARG A 226 -2.41 -15.92 -8.96
CA ARG A 226 -3.08 -14.74 -9.52
C ARG A 226 -3.45 -13.70 -8.48
N GLY A 227 -3.36 -12.43 -8.87
CA GLY A 227 -4.00 -11.34 -8.14
C GLY A 227 -5.51 -11.34 -8.34
N GLY A 228 -6.24 -10.63 -7.48
CA GLY A 228 -7.68 -10.40 -7.66
C GLY A 228 -8.04 -9.50 -8.84
N ASN A 229 -7.05 -8.77 -9.40
CA ASN A 229 -7.26 -7.91 -10.57
C ASN A 229 -6.97 -8.70 -11.87
N LYS A 230 -8.04 -9.09 -12.57
CA LYS A 230 -7.98 -9.92 -13.78
C LYS A 230 -7.26 -9.24 -14.97
N GLU A 231 -7.18 -7.92 -14.98
CA GLU A 231 -6.61 -7.14 -16.10
C GLU A 231 -5.08 -6.99 -16.05
N LYS A 232 -4.44 -7.42 -14.97
CA LYS A 232 -2.98 -7.33 -14.82
C LYS A 232 -2.32 -8.69 -15.09
N GLU A 233 -2.23 -9.05 -16.37
CA GLU A 233 -1.53 -10.28 -16.82
C GLU A 233 -0.10 -10.38 -16.29
N SER A 234 0.60 -9.24 -16.12
CA SER A 234 1.98 -9.20 -15.63
C SER A 234 2.19 -9.66 -14.19
N ARG A 235 1.11 -9.94 -13.43
CA ARG A 235 1.16 -10.47 -12.05
C ARG A 235 0.45 -11.80 -11.89
N ASN A 236 0.07 -12.43 -13.00
CA ASN A 236 -0.62 -13.71 -13.01
C ASN A 236 0.21 -14.73 -13.78
N ILE A 237 0.11 -15.99 -13.37
CA ILE A 237 0.71 -17.10 -14.08
C ILE A 237 -0.32 -18.21 -14.21
N SER A 238 -0.49 -18.75 -15.42
CA SER A 238 -1.45 -19.83 -15.66
C SER A 238 -1.01 -21.11 -14.97
N LEU A 239 -1.91 -21.83 -14.29
CA LEU A 239 -1.61 -23.12 -13.70
C LEU A 239 -1.09 -24.14 -14.72
N LYS A 240 -1.43 -24.01 -16.01
CA LYS A 240 -0.88 -24.84 -17.09
C LYS A 240 0.65 -24.73 -17.17
N GLN A 241 1.20 -23.55 -16.89
CA GLN A 241 2.65 -23.33 -16.90
C GLN A 241 3.34 -23.98 -15.69
N TRP A 242 2.59 -24.34 -14.66
CA TRP A 242 3.09 -25.08 -13.49
C TRP A 242 2.86 -26.58 -13.60
N ALA A 243 2.23 -27.08 -14.67
CA ALA A 243 1.79 -28.48 -14.76
C ALA A 243 2.95 -29.48 -14.57
N GLU A 244 4.10 -29.23 -15.19
CA GLU A 244 5.29 -30.07 -15.02
C GLU A 244 5.82 -30.03 -13.59
N LEU A 245 5.83 -28.84 -12.96
CA LEU A 245 6.28 -28.68 -11.58
C LEU A 245 5.34 -29.40 -10.59
N ILE A 246 4.03 -29.23 -10.77
CA ILE A 246 2.99 -29.84 -9.92
C ILE A 246 2.96 -31.36 -10.11
N ALA A 247 3.32 -31.86 -11.30
CA ALA A 247 3.43 -33.29 -11.58
C ALA A 247 4.62 -33.95 -10.86
N MET A 248 5.61 -33.18 -10.40
CA MET A 248 6.69 -33.70 -9.56
C MET A 248 6.14 -34.12 -8.19
N ARG A 249 6.06 -35.43 -7.94
CA ARG A 249 5.50 -36.02 -6.71
C ARG A 249 6.37 -35.81 -5.47
N ASN A 250 7.53 -35.20 -5.64
CA ASN A 250 8.55 -34.93 -4.64
C ASN A 250 8.09 -33.85 -3.65
N PHE A 251 7.14 -33.00 -4.04
CA PHE A 251 6.63 -31.88 -3.25
C PHE A 251 5.14 -32.05 -2.91
N CYS A 252 4.71 -31.41 -1.83
CA CYS A 252 3.30 -31.23 -1.52
C CYS A 252 2.90 -29.77 -1.81
N PHE A 253 2.13 -29.57 -2.87
CA PHE A 253 1.64 -28.24 -3.25
C PHE A 253 0.36 -27.91 -2.50
N ILE A 254 0.32 -26.73 -1.87
CA ILE A 254 -0.87 -26.21 -1.18
C ILE A 254 -1.34 -24.91 -1.81
N ASN A 255 -2.65 -24.79 -2.01
CA ASN A 255 -3.28 -23.58 -2.52
C ASN A 255 -3.31 -22.49 -1.42
N LEU A 256 -2.68 -21.35 -1.69
CA LEU A 256 -2.73 -20.13 -0.85
C LEU A 256 -3.47 -18.97 -1.55
N GLN A 257 -4.12 -19.24 -2.68
CA GLN A 257 -4.92 -18.27 -3.41
C GLN A 257 -6.10 -17.79 -2.56
N TYR A 258 -6.27 -16.48 -2.51
CA TYR A 258 -7.39 -15.85 -1.83
C TYR A 258 -8.67 -15.92 -2.69
N GLY A 259 -9.82 -16.22 -2.06
CA GLY A 259 -11.14 -16.35 -2.68
C GLY A 259 -11.64 -17.79 -2.76
N ASP A 260 -12.90 -18.00 -3.14
CA ASP A 260 -13.42 -19.34 -3.42
C ASP A 260 -12.73 -19.88 -4.68
N VAL A 261 -11.89 -20.90 -4.49
CA VAL A 261 -11.20 -21.66 -5.53
C VAL A 261 -11.60 -23.11 -5.41
#